data_AF-A0A1B7JVE8-F1
#
_entry.id   AF-A0A1B7JVE8-F1
#
_cell.length_a   1.000
_cell.length_b   1.000
_cell.length_c   1.000
_cell.angle_alpha   90.00
_cell.angle_beta   90.00
_cell.angle_gamma   90.00
#
_symmetry.space_group_name_H-M   'P 1'
#
loop_
_entity.id
_entity.type
_entity.pdbx_description
1 polymer ?
#
loop_
_entity_poly.entity_id
_entity_poly.type
_entity_poly.pdbx_seq_one_letter_code
_entity_poly.pdbx_strand_id
1 'polypeptide(L)'
;MTQSLNTRDELIRLKVSQLERISSILFFLIPLVILLIVGKTFAFNTLYLWQGFSLLYIVVYRLLVRKLSSKQAQLKVRRGWGYNRFYRFCWGYLPLSLIVMVGYQIIPHQ
;
A
#
# COMPACT_ATOMS: atom_id res chain seq x y z
N MET A 1 11.33 -28.21 17.90
CA MET A 1 10.72 -27.80 16.61
C MET A 1 9.95 -26.47 16.65
N THR A 2 9.59 -25.94 17.82
CA THR A 2 8.86 -24.67 17.98
C THR A 2 9.71 -23.40 17.79
N GLN A 3 11.02 -23.47 18.05
CA GLN A 3 11.94 -22.33 17.95
C GLN A 3 12.09 -21.83 16.49
N SER A 4 12.20 -22.74 15.51
CA SER A 4 12.36 -22.39 14.10
C SER A 4 11.12 -21.75 13.46
N LEU A 5 9.92 -22.13 13.94
CA LEU A 5 8.66 -21.52 13.51
C LEU A 5 8.55 -20.07 14.01
N ASN A 6 8.98 -19.82 15.25
CA ASN A 6 8.94 -18.47 15.83
C ASN A 6 9.89 -17.51 15.10
N THR A 7 11.11 -17.96 14.78
CA THR A 7 12.09 -17.15 14.02
C THR A 7 11.59 -16.84 12.60
N ARG A 8 10.94 -17.78 11.91
CA ARG A 8 10.35 -17.53 10.58
C ARG A 8 9.21 -16.51 10.65
N ASP A 9 8.34 -16.61 11.63
CA ASP A 9 7.24 -15.68 11.81
C ASP A 9 7.74 -14.26 12.16
N GLU A 10 8.80 -14.14 12.95
CA GLU A 10 9.47 -12.85 13.21
C GLU A 10 10.06 -12.22 11.94
N LEU A 11 10.76 -13.00 11.13
CA LEU A 11 11.28 -12.53 9.84
C LEU A 11 10.17 -12.03 8.92
N ILE A 12 9.03 -12.73 8.88
CA ILE A 12 7.88 -12.30 8.08
C ILE A 12 7.31 -10.99 8.63
N ARG A 13 7.18 -10.83 9.95
CA ARG A 13 6.72 -9.57 10.56
C ARG A 13 7.65 -8.40 10.26
N LEU A 14 8.96 -8.62 10.32
CA LEU A 14 9.95 -7.61 9.94
C LEU A 14 9.81 -7.22 8.48
N LYS A 15 9.64 -8.19 7.57
CA LYS A 15 9.39 -7.90 6.15
C LYS A 15 8.09 -7.12 5.93
N VAL A 16 7.02 -7.44 6.66
CA VAL A 16 5.76 -6.68 6.58
C VAL A 16 5.97 -5.24 7.06
N SER A 17 6.68 -5.03 8.17
CA SER A 17 6.98 -3.70 8.69
C SER A 17 7.87 -2.88 7.73
N GLN A 18 8.91 -3.50 7.18
CA GLN A 18 9.77 -2.88 6.17
C GLN A 18 8.99 -2.53 4.91
N LEU A 19 8.13 -3.43 4.43
CA LEU A 19 7.26 -3.18 3.29
C LEU A 19 6.34 -1.98 3.54
N GLU A 20 5.73 -1.89 4.72
CA GLU A 20 4.85 -0.77 5.11
C GLU A 20 5.62 0.56 5.11
N ARG A 21 6.81 0.58 5.70
CA ARG A 21 7.66 1.77 5.77
C ARG A 21 8.16 2.21 4.39
N ILE A 22 8.74 1.30 3.62
CA ILE A 22 9.28 1.59 2.29
C ILE A 22 8.16 2.05 1.36
N SER A 23 7.02 1.36 1.37
CA SER A 23 5.90 1.70 0.48
C SER A 23 5.30 3.06 0.82
N SER A 24 5.21 3.40 2.11
CA SER A 24 4.79 4.74 2.54
C SER A 24 5.75 5.83 2.08
N ILE A 25 7.06 5.59 2.17
CA ILE A 25 8.09 6.52 1.69
C ILE A 25 7.98 6.68 0.17
N LEU A 26 7.93 5.57 -0.58
CA LEU A 26 7.82 5.60 -2.04
C LEU A 26 6.55 6.33 -2.50
N PHE A 27 5.43 6.12 -1.82
CA PHE A 27 4.17 6.81 -2.11
C PHE A 27 4.26 8.34 -1.97
N PHE A 28 5.19 8.85 -1.16
CA PHE A 28 5.42 10.29 -1.02
C PHE A 28 6.60 10.80 -1.84
N LEU A 29 7.59 9.95 -2.10
CA LEU A 29 8.82 10.30 -2.81
C LEU A 29 8.64 10.33 -4.33
N ILE A 30 7.97 9.33 -4.91
CA ILE A 30 7.74 9.27 -6.36
C ILE A 30 6.95 10.48 -6.91
N PRO A 31 5.85 10.95 -6.31
CA PRO A 31 5.11 12.11 -6.82
C PRO A 31 5.92 13.40 -6.61
N LEU A 32 6.73 13.49 -5.55
CA LEU A 32 7.66 14.61 -5.34
C LEU A 32 8.69 14.69 -6.47
N VAL A 33 9.30 13.56 -6.84
CA VAL A 33 10.26 13.50 -7.95
C VAL A 33 9.59 13.82 -9.29
N ILE A 34 8.40 13.26 -9.56
CA ILE A 34 7.63 13.56 -10.77
C ILE A 34 7.30 15.05 -10.85
N LEU A 35 6.84 15.65 -9.74
CA LEU A 35 6.51 17.07 -9.66
C LEU A 35 7.72 17.95 -10.01
N LEU A 36 8.92 17.58 -9.52
CA LEU A 36 10.15 18.32 -9.76
C LEU A 36 10.63 18.24 -11.21
N ILE A 37 10.46 17.09 -11.88
CA ILE A 37 10.97 16.87 -13.25
C ILE A 37 9.95 17.27 -14.32
N VAL A 38 8.71 16.80 -14.19
CA VAL A 38 7.69 16.84 -15.26
C VAL A 38 6.73 18.01 -15.09
N GLY A 39 6.57 18.53 -13.87
CA GLY A 39 5.62 19.59 -13.57
C GLY A 39 4.15 19.13 -13.53
N LYS A 40 3.22 20.09 -13.61
CA LYS A 40 1.78 19.90 -13.30
C LYS A 40 1.03 19.00 -14.30
N THR A 41 1.55 18.87 -15.52
CA THR A 41 0.88 18.18 -16.63
C THR A 41 0.72 16.68 -16.39
N PHE A 42 1.49 16.09 -15.46
CA PHE A 42 1.43 14.66 -15.16
C PHE A 42 0.46 14.28 -14.04
N ALA A 43 -0.25 15.24 -13.43
CA ALA A 43 -1.10 14.99 -12.27
C ALA A 43 -2.16 13.89 -12.51
N PHE A 44 -2.73 13.81 -13.71
CA PHE A 44 -3.68 12.76 -14.08
C PHE A 44 -3.03 11.38 -14.15
N ASN A 45 -1.85 11.27 -14.74
CA ASN A 45 -1.12 10.00 -14.82
C ASN A 45 -0.65 9.54 -13.44
N THR A 46 -0.32 10.47 -12.54
CA THR A 46 0.01 10.17 -11.15
C THR A 46 -1.13 9.48 -10.42
N LEU A 47 -2.40 9.84 -10.67
CA LEU A 47 -3.55 9.14 -10.06
C LEU A 47 -3.61 7.66 -10.48
N TYR A 48 -3.45 7.36 -11.77
CA TYR A 48 -3.41 5.97 -12.26
C TYR A 48 -2.21 5.19 -11.68
N LEU A 49 -1.04 5.82 -11.62
CA LEU A 49 0.16 5.19 -11.08
C LEU A 49 -0.02 4.84 -9.60
N TRP A 50 -0.76 5.67 -8.85
CA TRP A 50 -1.03 5.48 -7.42
C TRP A 50 -2.03 4.36 -7.18
N GLN A 51 -3.07 4.26 -8.02
CA GLN A 51 -3.99 3.12 -7.99
C GLN A 51 -3.24 1.81 -8.22
N GLY A 52 -2.37 1.77 -9.24
CA GLY A 52 -1.52 0.60 -9.53
C GLY A 52 -0.62 0.24 -8.35
N PHE A 53 0.06 1.23 -7.77
CA PHE A 53 0.93 1.04 -6.60
C PHE A 53 0.15 0.52 -5.39
N SER A 54 -1.01 1.10 -5.07
CA SER A 54 -1.87 0.66 -3.96
C SER A 54 -2.38 -0.76 -4.15
N LEU A 55 -2.80 -1.13 -5.37
CA LEU A 55 -3.23 -2.50 -5.68
C LEU A 55 -2.08 -3.49 -5.52
N LEU A 56 -0.91 -3.18 -6.08
CA LEU A 56 0.28 -4.01 -5.95
C LEU A 56 0.66 -4.21 -4.48
N TYR A 57 0.68 -3.13 -3.70
CA TYR A 57 0.94 -3.19 -2.26
C TYR A 57 -0.05 -4.10 -1.53
N ILE A 58 -1.35 -3.97 -1.79
CA ILE A 58 -2.40 -4.81 -1.17
C ILE A 58 -2.15 -6.29 -1.47
N VAL A 59 -1.80 -6.62 -2.72
CA VAL A 59 -1.52 -8.00 -3.13
C VAL A 59 -0.28 -8.53 -2.42
N VAL A 60 0.85 -7.81 -2.47
CA VAL A 60 2.10 -8.22 -1.81
C VAL A 60 1.91 -8.38 -0.30
N TYR A 61 1.20 -7.43 0.33
CA TYR A 61 0.86 -7.49 1.75
C TYR A 61 0.07 -8.76 2.09
N ARG A 62 -0.97 -9.07 1.32
CA ARG A 62 -1.79 -10.27 1.52
C ARG A 62 -0.97 -11.56 1.34
N LEU A 63 -0.08 -11.59 0.35
CA LEU A 63 0.82 -12.73 0.12
C LEU A 63 1.80 -12.91 1.28
N LEU A 64 2.39 -11.84 1.82
CA LEU A 64 3.27 -11.91 2.98
C LEU A 64 2.53 -12.40 4.23
N VAL A 65 1.36 -11.84 4.52
CA VAL A 65 0.58 -12.22 5.71
C VAL A 65 0.14 -13.68 5.62
N ARG A 66 -0.20 -14.20 4.42
CA ARG A 66 -0.54 -15.62 4.23
C ARG A 66 0.61 -16.58 4.56
N LYS A 67 1.87 -16.13 4.53
CA LYS A 67 3.03 -16.96 4.86
C LYS A 67 3.24 -17.16 6.36
N LEU A 68 2.53 -16.42 7.23
CA LEU A 68 2.59 -16.61 8.68
C LEU A 68 1.98 -17.96 9.07
N SER A 69 2.66 -18.66 9.98
CA SER A 69 2.37 -20.04 10.36
C SER A 69 0.97 -20.25 10.97
N SER A 70 0.48 -19.28 11.76
CA SER A 70 -0.77 -19.41 12.51
C SER A 70 -1.80 -18.33 12.15
N LYS A 71 -3.09 -18.71 12.14
CA LYS A 71 -4.23 -17.77 12.03
C LYS A 71 -4.19 -16.67 13.11
N GLN A 72 -3.73 -16.99 14.32
CA GLN A 72 -3.57 -15.99 15.38
C GLN A 72 -2.47 -14.97 15.05
N ALA A 73 -1.35 -15.42 14.47
CA ALA A 73 -0.28 -14.54 14.03
C ALA A 73 -0.73 -13.63 12.88
N GLN A 74 -1.50 -14.17 11.93
CA GLN A 74 -2.11 -13.40 10.84
C GLN A 74 -3.07 -12.33 11.38
N LEU A 75 -3.92 -12.67 12.34
CA LEU A 75 -4.85 -11.73 12.98
C LEU A 75 -4.12 -10.62 13.75
N LYS A 76 -3.04 -10.95 14.47
CA LYS A 76 -2.23 -9.95 15.17
C LYS A 76 -1.60 -8.95 14.20
N VAL A 77 -1.06 -9.40 13.08
CA VAL A 77 -0.47 -8.52 12.05
C VAL A 77 -1.53 -7.65 11.37
N ARG A 78 -2.71 -8.22 11.04
CA ARG A 78 -3.81 -7.45 10.42
C ARG A 78 -4.43 -6.41 11.37
N ARG A 79 -4.55 -6.70 12.66
CA ARG A 79 -5.11 -5.74 13.63
C ARG A 79 -4.08 -4.74 14.16
N GLY A 80 -2.80 -5.10 14.11
CA GLY A 80 -1.70 -4.25 14.57
C GLY A 80 -1.59 -2.98 13.73
N TRP A 81 -1.79 -1.83 14.37
CA TRP A 81 -1.63 -0.52 13.72
C TRP A 81 -0.25 -0.33 13.09
N GLY A 82 0.81 -0.86 13.72
CA GLY A 82 2.17 -0.79 13.21
C GLY A 82 2.41 -1.54 11.88
N TYR A 83 1.52 -2.45 11.49
CA TYR A 83 1.72 -3.29 10.30
C TYR A 83 0.63 -3.10 9.25
N ASN A 84 -0.41 -2.30 9.52
CA ASN A 84 -1.61 -2.23 8.67
C ASN A 84 -1.99 -0.79 8.29
N ARG A 85 -1.20 0.22 8.68
CA ARG A 85 -1.51 1.64 8.42
C ARG A 85 -1.59 1.95 6.92
N PHE A 86 -0.51 1.72 6.19
CA PHE A 86 -0.51 1.96 4.74
C PHE A 86 -1.50 1.08 3.97
N TYR A 87 -1.75 -0.15 4.43
CA TYR A 87 -2.77 -1.02 3.86
C TYR A 87 -4.18 -0.46 4.01
N ARG A 88 -4.55 0.03 5.20
CA ARG A 88 -5.84 0.70 5.43
C ARG A 88 -5.96 1.96 4.59
N PHE A 89 -4.88 2.73 4.48
CA PHE A 89 -4.83 3.90 3.62
C PHE A 89 -5.09 3.53 2.15
N CYS A 90 -4.43 2.50 1.61
CA CYS A 90 -4.67 2.03 0.24
C CYS A 90 -6.14 1.64 0.00
N TRP A 91 -6.78 0.99 0.97
CA TRP A 91 -8.21 0.65 0.89
C TRP A 91 -9.15 1.86 0.89
N GLY A 92 -8.77 2.96 1.53
CA GLY A 92 -9.52 4.23 1.44
C GLY A 92 -9.18 5.02 0.17
N TYR A 93 -7.91 5.01 -0.24
CA TYR A 93 -7.41 5.75 -1.39
C TYR A 93 -8.01 5.23 -2.71
N LEU A 94 -8.07 3.92 -2.92
CA LEU A 94 -8.59 3.33 -4.16
C LEU A 94 -10.02 3.80 -4.50
N PRO A 95 -11.04 3.64 -3.63
CA PRO A 95 -12.39 4.09 -3.94
C PRO A 95 -12.46 5.61 -4.07
N LEU A 96 -11.73 6.37 -3.25
CA LEU A 96 -11.68 7.83 -3.36
C LEU A 96 -11.13 8.27 -4.73
N SER A 97 -10.04 7.65 -5.17
CA SER A 97 -9.42 7.96 -6.46
C SER A 97 -10.32 7.62 -7.65
N LEU A 98 -11.11 6.54 -7.54
CA LEU A 98 -12.11 6.19 -8.55
C LEU A 98 -13.25 7.22 -8.59
N ILE A 99 -13.75 7.66 -7.43
CA ILE A 99 -14.78 8.70 -7.36
C ILE A 99 -14.28 10.01 -7.99
N VAL A 100 -13.04 10.42 -7.69
CA VAL A 100 -12.44 11.63 -8.27
C VAL A 100 -12.30 11.51 -9.79
N MET A 101 -11.89 10.35 -10.32
CA MET A 101 -11.80 10.12 -11.75
C MET A 101 -13.16 10.19 -12.44
N VAL A 102 -14.16 9.50 -11.89
CA VAL A 102 -15.52 9.50 -12.42
C VAL A 102 -16.11 10.91 -12.36
N GLY A 103 -15.95 11.61 -11.25
CA GLY A 103 -16.37 13.01 -11.12
C GLY A 103 -15.71 13.94 -12.14
N TYR A 104 -14.41 13.75 -12.39
CA TYR A 104 -13.69 14.54 -13.39
C TYR A 104 -14.17 14.27 -14.83
N GLN A 105 -14.59 13.05 -15.13
CA GLN A 105 -15.15 12.71 -16.45
C GLN A 105 -16.59 13.21 -16.65
N ILE A 106 -17.36 13.35 -15.57
CA ILE A 106 -18.77 13.78 -15.62
C ILE A 106 -18.91 15.30 -15.68
N ILE A 107 -17.96 16.06 -15.12
CA ILE A 107 -17.99 17.52 -15.19
C ILE A 107 -17.44 17.93 -16.56
N PRO A 108 -18.28 18.44 -17.48
CA PRO A 108 -17.77 18.96 -18.74
C PRO A 108 -16.93 20.20 -18.43
N HIS A 109 -15.61 20.09 -18.62
CA HIS A 109 -14.74 21.24 -18.73
C HIS A 109 -15.00 21.88 -20.11
N GLN A 110 -15.98 22.78 -20.16
CA GLN A 110 -16.07 23.83 -21.18
C GLN A 110 -15.08 24.94 -20.86
#